data_AF-A0A524P183-F1
#
_entry.id   AF-A0A524P183-F1
#
_cell.length_a   1.000
_cell.length_b   1.000
_cell.length_c   1.000
_cell.angle_alpha   90.00
_cell.angle_beta   90.00
_cell.angle_gamma   90.00
#
_symmetry.space_group_name_H-M   'P 1'
#
loop_
_entity.id
_entity.type
_entity.pdbx_description
1 polymer ?
#
loop_
_entity_poly.entity_id
_entity_poly.type
_entity_poly.pdbx_seq_one_letter_code
_entity_poly.pdbx_strand_id
1 'polypeptide(L)'
;MPVLFTYAFRSLFLLATLHAIIIVPLWVASWLGVLPMPTSLGSPIWWHAHEMIYGFAGAGIGGFALTAVAAWTKRPPVAGPPLMLLSALWVIARVLFALPFPEPLPLAIAADLGYGVLLFVLMSREVIGARSQRNYKVLVILGLLPITNAFFFTGMIR
;
A
#
# COMPACT_ATOMS: atom_id res chain seq x y z
N MET A 1 -8.33 22.40 -1.07
CA MET A 1 -7.68 21.09 -0.86
C MET A 1 -6.78 20.81 -2.07
N PRO A 2 -5.57 20.25 -1.91
CA PRO A 2 -4.68 20.01 -3.04
C PRO A 2 -5.33 19.05 -4.05
N VAL A 3 -5.19 19.33 -5.36
CA VAL A 3 -5.82 18.56 -6.45
C VAL A 3 -5.51 17.07 -6.37
N LEU A 4 -4.30 16.72 -5.90
CA LEU A 4 -3.84 15.34 -5.76
C LEU A 4 -4.71 14.49 -4.81
N PHE A 5 -5.33 15.10 -3.81
CA PHE A 5 -6.11 14.41 -2.78
C PHE A 5 -7.63 14.54 -2.98
N THR A 6 -8.08 14.81 -4.20
CA THR A 6 -9.52 14.89 -4.54
C THR A 6 -10.12 13.54 -4.92
N TYR A 7 -9.29 12.61 -5.42
CA TYR A 7 -9.67 11.25 -5.80
C TYR A 7 -8.50 10.31 -5.58
N ALA A 8 -8.77 9.09 -5.10
CA ALA A 8 -7.75 8.11 -4.77
C ALA A 8 -6.88 7.69 -5.95
N PHE A 9 -7.43 7.58 -7.16
CA PHE A 9 -6.62 7.25 -8.34
C PHE A 9 -5.52 8.28 -8.60
N ARG A 10 -5.75 9.58 -8.29
CA ARG A 10 -4.78 10.65 -8.57
C ARG A 10 -3.51 10.47 -7.74
N SER A 11 -3.67 10.28 -6.44
CA SER A 11 -2.52 10.09 -5.55
C SER A 11 -1.93 8.69 -5.70
N LEU A 12 -2.75 7.64 -5.62
CA LEU A 12 -2.24 6.27 -5.50
C LEU A 12 -1.70 5.70 -6.82
N PHE A 13 -2.26 6.04 -7.99
CA PHE A 13 -1.66 5.62 -9.26
C PHE A 13 -0.38 6.38 -9.57
N LEU A 14 -0.31 7.66 -9.20
CA LEU A 14 0.94 8.42 -9.31
C LEU A 14 2.02 7.79 -8.43
N LEU A 15 1.70 7.49 -7.16
CA LEU A 15 2.62 6.82 -6.25
C LEU A 15 3.03 5.44 -6.77
N ALA A 16 2.10 4.61 -7.24
CA ALA A 16 2.40 3.31 -7.83
C ALA A 16 3.38 3.42 -9.02
N THR A 17 3.13 4.39 -9.90
CA THR A 17 3.97 4.60 -11.09
C THR A 17 5.37 5.04 -10.71
N LEU A 18 5.49 6.06 -9.84
CA LEU A 18 6.78 6.55 -9.34
C LEU A 18 7.53 5.44 -8.61
N HIS A 19 6.82 4.62 -7.84
CA HIS A 19 7.41 3.49 -7.13
C HIS A 19 8.00 2.47 -8.08
N ALA A 20 7.25 2.03 -9.10
CA ALA A 20 7.74 1.05 -10.07
C ALA A 20 9.00 1.56 -10.81
N ILE A 21 9.01 2.84 -11.20
CA ILE A 21 10.15 3.49 -11.85
C ILE A 21 11.40 3.48 -10.95
N ILE A 22 11.23 3.60 -9.63
CA ILE A 22 12.35 3.69 -8.68
C ILE A 22 12.77 2.30 -8.18
N ILE A 23 11.82 1.50 -7.71
CA ILE A 23 12.10 0.29 -6.94
C ILE A 23 12.60 -0.87 -7.82
N VAL A 24 12.16 -0.94 -9.09
CA VAL A 24 12.61 -2.00 -10.01
C VAL A 24 14.08 -1.82 -10.36
N PRO A 25 14.56 -0.63 -10.80
CA PRO A 25 15.99 -0.41 -10.99
C PRO A 25 16.82 -0.55 -9.72
N LEU A 26 16.33 -0.06 -8.57
CA LEU A 26 17.03 -0.24 -7.29
C LEU A 26 17.20 -1.72 -6.95
N TRP A 27 16.13 -2.52 -7.11
CA TRP A 27 16.21 -3.95 -6.89
C TRP A 27 17.19 -4.64 -7.85
N VAL A 28 17.18 -4.30 -9.15
CA VAL A 28 18.13 -4.86 -10.12
C VAL A 28 19.57 -4.49 -9.74
N ALA A 29 19.83 -3.25 -9.35
CA ALA A 29 21.15 -2.82 -8.92
C ALA A 29 21.62 -3.57 -7.66
N SER A 30 20.73 -3.79 -6.68
CA SER A 30 21.02 -4.63 -5.52
C SER A 30 21.24 -6.10 -5.88
N TRP A 31 20.45 -6.66 -6.80
CA TRP A 31 20.58 -8.04 -7.27
C TRP A 31 21.92 -8.30 -7.97
N LEU A 32 22.39 -7.31 -8.75
CA LEU A 32 23.68 -7.34 -9.43
C LEU A 32 24.87 -6.99 -8.50
N GLY A 33 24.62 -6.67 -7.23
CA GLY A 33 25.66 -6.30 -6.27
C GLY A 33 26.25 -4.89 -6.46
N VAL A 34 25.60 -4.03 -7.25
CA VAL A 34 26.04 -2.65 -7.50
C VAL A 34 25.73 -1.73 -6.31
N LEU A 35 24.63 -1.99 -5.60
CA LEU A 35 24.22 -1.23 -4.41
C LEU A 35 24.10 -2.14 -3.18
N PRO A 36 24.42 -1.64 -1.96
CA PRO A 36 24.20 -2.39 -0.74
C PRO A 36 22.71 -2.70 -0.58
N MET A 37 22.42 -3.92 -0.14
CA MET A 37 21.06 -4.43 -0.02
C MET A 37 20.35 -3.80 1.18
N PRO A 38 19.04 -3.48 1.08
CA PRO A 38 18.20 -3.33 2.26
C PRO A 38 18.13 -4.68 2.97
N THR A 39 18.83 -4.80 4.10
CA THR A 39 18.84 -6.03 4.92
C THR A 39 17.56 -6.21 5.73
N SER A 40 16.68 -5.21 5.70
CA SER A 40 15.44 -5.12 6.47
C SER A 40 14.47 -6.28 6.22
N LEU A 41 14.45 -6.84 5.00
CA LEU A 41 13.58 -7.98 4.63
C LEU A 41 14.35 -9.29 4.35
N GLY A 42 15.58 -9.41 4.86
CA GLY A 42 16.39 -10.65 4.87
C GLY A 42 16.98 -11.11 3.53
N SER A 43 16.32 -10.84 2.39
CA SER A 43 16.81 -11.22 1.07
C SER A 43 16.30 -10.27 -0.03
N PRO A 44 17.08 -10.04 -1.12
CA PRO A 44 16.62 -9.28 -2.28
C PRO A 44 15.33 -9.81 -2.89
N ILE A 45 15.12 -11.12 -2.91
CA ILE A 45 13.92 -11.71 -3.50
C ILE A 45 12.67 -11.37 -2.67
N TRP A 46 12.81 -11.41 -1.35
CA TRP A 46 11.72 -11.09 -0.42
C TRP A 46 11.40 -9.60 -0.42
N TRP A 47 12.43 -8.74 -0.51
CA TRP A 47 12.23 -7.31 -0.67
C TRP A 47 11.50 -6.97 -1.97
N HIS A 48 11.92 -7.54 -3.10
CA HIS A 48 11.21 -7.35 -4.37
C HIS A 48 9.77 -7.84 -4.33
N ALA A 49 9.55 -9.07 -3.87
CA ALA A 49 8.22 -9.64 -3.79
C ALA A 49 7.30 -8.75 -2.92
N HIS A 50 7.81 -8.29 -1.78
CA HIS A 50 7.08 -7.40 -0.88
C HIS A 50 6.73 -6.07 -1.55
N GLU A 51 7.71 -5.39 -2.15
CA GLU A 51 7.48 -4.09 -2.79
C GLU A 51 6.60 -4.21 -4.04
N MET A 52 6.63 -5.32 -4.78
CA MET A 52 5.73 -5.55 -5.91
C MET A 52 4.29 -5.83 -5.49
N ILE A 53 4.09 -6.66 -4.45
CA ILE A 53 2.75 -7.08 -4.01
C ILE A 53 2.10 -6.00 -3.14
N TYR A 54 2.76 -5.56 -2.07
CA TYR A 54 2.17 -4.65 -1.08
C TYR A 54 2.46 -3.18 -1.40
N GLY A 55 3.59 -2.90 -2.06
CA GLY A 55 3.93 -1.56 -2.52
C GLY A 55 3.20 -1.16 -3.78
N PHE A 56 3.65 -1.67 -4.92
CA PHE A 56 3.15 -1.34 -6.25
C PHE A 56 1.69 -1.79 -6.44
N ALA A 57 1.42 -3.09 -6.34
CA ALA A 57 0.06 -3.59 -6.54
C ALA A 57 -0.87 -3.11 -5.42
N GLY A 58 -0.41 -3.00 -4.18
CA GLY A 58 -1.17 -2.40 -3.08
C GLY A 58 -1.65 -0.98 -3.38
N ALA A 59 -0.77 -0.09 -3.84
CA ALA A 59 -1.16 1.26 -4.27
C ALA A 59 -2.17 1.24 -5.43
N GLY A 60 -1.97 0.37 -6.42
CA GLY A 60 -2.92 0.15 -7.52
C GLY A 60 -4.29 -0.31 -7.02
N ILE A 61 -4.34 -1.29 -6.12
CA ILE A 61 -5.57 -1.79 -5.49
C ILE A 61 -6.27 -0.65 -4.75
N GLY A 62 -5.55 0.12 -3.93
CA GLY A 62 -6.14 1.24 -3.20
C GLY A 62 -6.69 2.33 -4.12
N GLY A 63 -5.94 2.70 -5.16
CA GLY A 63 -6.33 3.69 -6.15
C GLY A 63 -7.59 3.29 -6.91
N PHE A 64 -7.66 2.02 -7.33
CA PHE A 64 -8.82 1.46 -7.98
C PHE A 64 -10.02 1.33 -7.02
N ALA A 65 -9.85 0.67 -5.87
CA ALA A 65 -10.94 0.34 -4.95
C ALA A 65 -11.66 1.60 -4.44
N LEU A 66 -10.92 2.59 -3.97
CA LEU A 66 -11.50 3.83 -3.44
C LEU A 66 -12.09 4.75 -4.53
N THR A 67 -11.67 4.59 -5.78
CA THR A 67 -12.29 5.29 -6.91
C THR A 67 -13.56 4.59 -7.36
N ALA A 68 -13.51 3.26 -7.49
CA ALA A 68 -14.63 2.43 -7.92
C ALA A 68 -15.78 2.45 -6.91
N VAL A 69 -15.48 2.46 -5.61
CA VAL A 69 -16.50 2.49 -4.56
C VAL A 69 -17.37 3.73 -4.64
N ALA A 70 -16.81 4.89 -5.00
CA ALA A 70 -17.60 6.12 -5.18
C ALA A 70 -18.65 5.95 -6.30
N ALA A 71 -18.26 5.30 -7.41
CA ALA A 71 -19.17 5.01 -8.51
C ALA A 71 -20.24 3.98 -8.13
N TRP A 72 -19.87 2.91 -7.40
CA TRP A 72 -20.81 1.86 -7.00
C TRP A 72 -21.81 2.30 -5.94
N THR A 73 -21.39 3.17 -5.03
CA THR A 73 -22.17 3.59 -3.87
C THR A 73 -22.90 4.91 -4.08
N LYS A 74 -22.54 5.66 -5.13
CA LYS A 74 -22.98 7.05 -5.37
C LYS A 74 -22.69 8.01 -4.19
N ARG A 75 -21.80 7.61 -3.28
CA ARG A 75 -21.33 8.46 -2.19
C ARG A 75 -20.20 9.36 -2.68
N PRO A 76 -19.96 10.50 -2.04
CA PRO A 76 -18.82 11.35 -2.36
C PRO A 76 -17.50 10.54 -2.32
N PRO A 77 -16.56 10.80 -3.24
CA PRO A 77 -15.27 10.12 -3.23
C PRO A 77 -14.51 10.39 -1.93
N VAL A 78 -13.71 9.41 -1.50
CA VAL A 78 -12.79 9.61 -0.38
C VAL A 78 -11.73 10.64 -0.78
N ALA A 79 -11.72 11.78 -0.10
CA ALA A 79 -10.89 12.93 -0.42
C ALA A 79 -10.37 13.62 0.83
N GLY A 80 -9.34 14.46 0.67
CA GLY A 80 -8.79 15.31 1.73
C GLY A 80 -8.00 14.51 2.78
N PRO A 81 -8.12 14.84 4.08
CA PRO A 81 -7.26 14.30 5.14
C PRO A 81 -7.16 12.76 5.22
N PRO A 82 -8.26 11.97 5.06
CA PRO A 82 -8.15 10.51 5.08
C PRO A 82 -7.27 9.95 3.95
N LEU A 83 -7.36 10.54 2.75
CA LEU A 83 -6.55 10.12 1.61
C LEU A 83 -5.09 10.59 1.75
N MET A 84 -4.88 11.76 2.36
CA MET A 84 -3.53 12.23 2.71
C MET A 84 -2.86 11.29 3.70
N LEU A 85 -3.55 10.89 4.78
CA LEU A 85 -3.04 9.94 5.76
C LEU A 85 -2.74 8.58 5.12
N LEU A 86 -3.66 8.06 4.29
CA LEU A 86 -3.45 6.80 3.57
C LEU A 86 -2.22 6.86 2.67
N SER A 87 -2.06 7.95 1.91
CA SER A 87 -0.90 8.16 1.04
C SER A 87 0.39 8.31 1.84
N ALA A 88 0.35 9.01 2.98
CA ALA A 88 1.50 9.21 3.84
C ALA A 88 1.98 7.89 4.47
N LEU A 89 1.07 7.06 4.99
CA LEU A 89 1.40 5.74 5.53
C LEU A 89 2.09 4.87 4.47
N TRP A 90 1.55 4.88 3.24
CA TRP A 90 2.14 4.15 2.13
C TRP A 90 3.56 4.67 1.80
N VAL A 91 3.76 5.99 1.69
CA VAL A 91 5.07 6.58 1.38
C VAL A 91 6.08 6.28 2.49
N ILE A 92 5.69 6.41 3.76
CA ILE A 92 6.54 6.12 4.90
C ILE A 92 7.02 4.67 4.83
N ALA A 93 6.12 3.70 4.61
CA ALA A 93 6.49 2.30 4.47
C ALA A 93 7.54 2.08 3.38
N ARG A 94 7.32 2.60 2.15
CA ARG A 94 8.27 2.38 1.03
C ARG A 94 9.62 3.04 1.24
N VAL A 95 9.64 4.25 1.77
CA VAL A 95 10.90 4.92 2.07
C VAL A 95 11.68 4.12 3.09
N LEU A 96 11.03 3.66 4.17
CA LEU A 96 11.72 2.92 5.23
C LEU A 96 12.19 1.53 4.78
N PHE A 97 11.41 0.81 3.94
CA PHE A 97 11.86 -0.48 3.38
C PHE A 97 13.02 -0.34 2.38
N ALA A 98 13.18 0.82 1.75
CA ALA A 98 14.28 1.08 0.83
C ALA A 98 15.58 1.51 1.54
N LEU A 99 15.54 1.80 2.85
CA LEU A 99 16.75 2.18 3.59
C LEU A 99 17.64 0.94 3.85
N PRO A 100 18.97 1.11 3.80
CA PRO A 100 19.92 0.02 4.05
C PRO A 100 20.09 -0.34 5.54
N PHE A 101 19.33 0.31 6.44
CA PHE A 101 19.48 0.16 7.89
C PHE A 101 18.29 -0.61 8.48
N PRO A 102 18.51 -1.53 9.45
CA PRO A 102 17.44 -2.34 10.04
C PRO A 102 16.62 -1.60 11.10
N GLU A 103 17.17 -0.56 11.73
CA GLU A 103 16.52 0.21 12.81
C GLU A 103 15.08 0.67 12.52
N PRO A 104 14.74 1.14 11.30
CA PRO A 104 13.38 1.62 11.00
C PRO A 104 12.36 0.50 10.74
N LEU A 105 12.76 -0.78 10.78
CA LEU A 105 11.89 -1.90 10.39
C LEU A 105 10.56 -1.95 11.16
N PRO A 106 10.49 -1.78 12.50
CA PRO A 106 9.22 -1.78 13.20
C PRO A 106 8.27 -0.66 12.73
N LEU A 107 8.82 0.52 12.44
CA LEU A 107 8.05 1.65 11.94
C LEU A 107 7.60 1.41 10.49
N ALA A 108 8.43 0.80 9.65
CA ALA A 108 8.09 0.40 8.29
C ALA A 108 6.90 -0.57 8.28
N ILE A 109 6.97 -1.62 9.10
CA ILE A 109 5.90 -2.61 9.27
C ILE A 109 4.61 -1.94 9.77
N ALA A 110 4.72 -1.08 10.79
CA ALA A 110 3.56 -0.39 11.34
C ALA A 110 2.89 0.54 10.30
N ALA A 111 3.67 1.28 9.51
CA ALA A 111 3.16 2.13 8.46
C ALA A 111 2.50 1.31 7.32
N ASP A 112 3.09 0.18 6.96
CA ASP A 112 2.60 -0.67 5.87
C ASP A 112 1.31 -1.41 6.22
N LEU A 113 1.27 -2.02 7.41
CA LEU A 113 0.03 -2.60 7.93
C LEU A 113 -1.02 -1.51 8.17
N GLY A 114 -0.59 -0.33 8.65
CA GLY A 114 -1.44 0.84 8.80
C GLY A 114 -2.10 1.26 7.49
N TYR A 115 -1.35 1.25 6.38
CA TYR A 115 -1.90 1.49 5.05
C TYR A 115 -2.99 0.47 4.69
N GLY A 116 -2.71 -0.83 4.81
CA GLY A 116 -3.66 -1.89 4.48
C GLY A 116 -4.94 -1.84 5.33
N VAL A 117 -4.78 -1.62 6.64
CA VAL A 117 -5.91 -1.49 7.58
C VAL A 117 -6.72 -0.24 7.29
N LEU A 118 -6.09 0.92 7.08
CA LEU A 118 -6.81 2.16 6.77
C LEU A 118 -7.55 2.06 5.43
N LEU A 119 -6.93 1.46 4.41
CA LEU A 119 -7.59 1.19 3.13
C LEU A 119 -8.85 0.34 3.32
N PHE A 120 -8.75 -0.75 4.07
CA PHE A 120 -9.89 -1.61 4.38
C PHE A 120 -10.99 -0.87 5.15
N VAL A 121 -10.63 -0.06 6.15
CA VAL A 121 -11.59 0.74 6.93
C VAL A 121 -12.31 1.75 6.05
N LEU A 122 -11.60 2.48 5.19
CA LEU A 122 -12.19 3.46 4.27
C LEU A 122 -13.14 2.78 3.28
N MET A 123 -12.72 1.66 2.70
CA MET A 123 -13.57 0.88 1.79
C MET A 123 -14.83 0.36 2.51
N SER A 124 -14.67 -0.20 3.71
CA SER A 124 -15.77 -0.71 4.52
C SER A 124 -16.79 0.37 4.87
N ARG A 125 -16.30 1.57 5.25
CA ARG A 125 -17.15 2.73 5.54
C ARG A 125 -18.06 3.07 4.36
N GLU A 126 -17.52 3.13 3.15
CA GLU A 126 -18.31 3.48 1.96
C GLU A 126 -19.28 2.37 1.56
N VAL A 127 -18.83 1.11 1.56
CA VAL A 127 -19.66 -0.04 1.16
C VAL A 127 -20.81 -0.28 2.14
N ILE A 128 -20.52 -0.31 3.45
CA ILE A 128 -21.53 -0.54 4.51
C ILE A 128 -22.44 0.68 4.64
N GLY A 129 -21.87 1.89 4.59
CA GLY A 129 -22.63 3.14 4.64
C GLY A 129 -23.63 3.30 3.48
N ALA A 130 -23.35 2.70 2.32
CA ALA A 130 -24.28 2.65 1.19
C ALA A 130 -25.18 1.41 1.17
N ARG A 131 -25.03 0.49 2.13
CA ARG A 131 -25.68 -0.83 2.14
C ARG A 131 -25.48 -1.59 0.82
N SER A 132 -24.30 -1.47 0.23
CA SER A 132 -23.97 -2.04 -1.07
C SER A 132 -23.63 -3.52 -0.94
N GLN A 133 -24.65 -4.34 -0.66
CA GLN A 133 -24.57 -5.78 -0.40
C GLN A 133 -23.79 -6.54 -1.49
N ARG A 134 -23.99 -6.16 -2.76
CA ARG A 134 -23.28 -6.73 -3.91
C ARG A 134 -21.76 -6.62 -3.79
N ASN A 135 -21.27 -5.61 -3.09
CA ASN A 135 -19.84 -5.29 -2.96
C ASN A 135 -19.22 -5.79 -1.65
N TYR A 136 -19.94 -6.50 -0.79
CA TYR A 136 -19.36 -7.10 0.43
C TYR A 136 -18.26 -8.11 0.12
N LYS A 137 -18.34 -8.80 -1.02
CA LYS A 137 -17.28 -9.69 -1.52
C LYS A 137 -15.94 -8.97 -1.70
N VAL A 138 -15.99 -7.69 -2.12
CA VAL A 138 -14.79 -6.86 -2.27
C VAL A 138 -14.15 -6.57 -0.91
N LEU A 139 -14.94 -6.41 0.15
CA LEU A 139 -14.41 -6.23 1.50
C LEU A 139 -13.67 -7.49 1.98
N VAL A 140 -14.22 -8.68 1.71
CA VAL A 140 -13.54 -9.93 2.06
C VAL A 140 -12.19 -10.02 1.36
N ILE A 141 -12.16 -9.78 0.04
CA ILE A 141 -10.92 -9.85 -0.75
C ILE A 141 -9.93 -8.77 -0.29
N LEU A 142 -10.38 -7.53 -0.09
CA LEU A 142 -9.52 -6.43 0.34
C LEU A 142 -8.99 -6.64 1.75
N GLY A 143 -9.76 -7.26 2.64
CA GLY A 143 -9.35 -7.62 3.99
C GLY A 143 -8.22 -8.66 4.01
N LEU A 144 -8.08 -9.48 2.95
CA LEU A 144 -6.94 -10.38 2.83
C LEU A 144 -5.62 -9.62 2.70
N LEU A 145 -5.60 -8.42 2.11
CA LEU A 145 -4.36 -7.66 1.89
C LEU A 145 -3.58 -7.38 3.19
N PRO A 146 -4.14 -6.72 4.24
CA PRO A 146 -3.43 -6.54 5.50
C PRO A 146 -3.17 -7.86 6.25
N ILE A 147 -4.04 -8.87 6.09
CA ILE A 147 -3.88 -10.17 6.75
C ILE A 147 -2.66 -10.93 6.18
N THR A 148 -2.58 -11.07 4.85
CA THR A 148 -1.46 -11.75 4.20
C THR A 148 -0.16 -10.96 4.39
N ASN A 149 -0.22 -9.63 4.48
CA ASN A 149 0.94 -8.82 4.78
C ASN A 149 1.45 -9.04 6.22
N ALA A 150 0.55 -9.12 7.19
CA ALA A 150 0.91 -9.48 8.56
C ALA A 150 1.54 -10.88 8.61
N PHE A 151 0.97 -11.85 7.88
CA PHE A 151 1.57 -13.18 7.76
C PHE A 151 2.96 -13.15 7.15
N PHE A 152 3.18 -12.34 6.11
CA PHE A 152 4.50 -12.14 5.50
C PHE A 152 5.53 -11.74 6.57
N PHE A 153 5.26 -10.73 7.39
CA PHE A 153 6.18 -10.29 8.44
C PHE A 153 6.39 -11.36 9.52
N THR A 154 5.35 -12.08 9.95
CA THR A 154 5.52 -13.15 10.95
C THR A 154 6.34 -14.33 10.44
N GLY A 155 6.27 -14.63 9.14
CA GLY A 155 7.09 -15.66 8.51
C GLY A 155 8.56 -15.24 8.38
N MET A 156 8.83 -13.94 8.37
CA MET A 156 10.16 -13.36 8.22
C MET A 156 10.93 -13.19 9.54
N ILE A 157 10.21 -13.15 10.68
CA ILE A 157 10.79 -13.05 12.04
C ILE A 157 11.23 -14.43 12.60
N ARG A 158 11.03 -15.51 11.83
CA ARG A 158 11.44 -16.88 12.19
C ARG A 158 12.75 -17.24 11.51
#